data_AF-A0AAV4XTF5-F1
#
_entry.id   AF-A0AAV4XTF5-F1
#
_cell.length_a   1.000
_cell.length_b   1.000
_cell.length_c   1.000
_cell.angle_alpha   90.00
_cell.angle_beta   90.00
_cell.angle_gamma   90.00
#
_symmetry.space_group_name_H-M   'P 1'
#
loop_
_entity.id
_entity.type
_entity.pdbx_description
1 polymer ?
#
loop_
_entity_poly.entity_id
_entity_poly.type
_entity_poly.pdbx_seq_one_letter_code
_entity_poly.pdbx_strand_id
1 'polypeptide(L)'
;MDLSLQVFEDDEFEGLKMLQNLTLSRNRLTTLGSSLQKLFNLEILRVDSNRLRTLGKEQIPANLQNLYLAGNPFHCDCQMLFFLNHLNSTDNPVVDVPVCTLQTTPLRSRLHRTVHLGVAVSAPTTPRGTSCR
;
A
#
# COMPACT_ATOMS: atom_id res chain seq x y z
N MET A 1 -19.33 10.23 17.85
CA MET A 1 -19.64 10.06 16.41
C MET A 1 -18.34 9.71 15.73
N ASP A 2 -18.30 8.59 15.02
CA ASP A 2 -17.10 8.09 14.36
C ASP A 2 -17.05 8.65 12.94
N LEU A 3 -16.11 9.57 12.67
CA LEU A 3 -15.97 10.29 11.39
C LEU A 3 -14.92 9.64 10.47
N SER A 4 -14.50 8.40 10.74
CA SER A 4 -13.45 7.75 9.96
C SER A 4 -13.94 7.26 8.61
N LEU A 5 -13.30 7.71 7.53
CA LEU A 5 -13.57 7.27 6.17
C LEU A 5 -13.14 5.81 5.99
N GLN A 6 -14.03 4.96 5.45
CA GLN A 6 -13.75 3.54 5.21
C GLN A 6 -13.54 3.23 3.73
N VAL A 7 -14.27 3.92 2.86
CA VAL A 7 -14.22 3.85 1.39
C VAL A 7 -14.62 5.24 0.88
N PHE A 8 -14.18 5.59 -0.32
CA PHE A 8 -14.66 6.74 -1.07
C PHE A 8 -15.19 6.28 -2.44
N GLU A 9 -16.14 7.02 -3.01
CA GLU A 9 -16.76 6.68 -4.30
C GLU A 9 -15.84 7.05 -5.49
N ASP A 10 -16.13 6.49 -6.67
CA ASP A 10 -15.30 6.64 -7.89
C ASP A 10 -15.35 8.05 -8.54
N ASP A 11 -16.21 8.92 -8.03
CA ASP A 11 -16.40 10.32 -8.44
C ASP A 11 -16.10 11.32 -7.31
N GLU A 12 -15.71 10.86 -6.12
CA GLU A 12 -15.57 11.72 -4.93
C GLU A 12 -14.50 12.82 -5.09
N PHE A 13 -13.51 12.59 -5.94
CA PHE A 13 -12.46 13.56 -6.28
C PHE A 13 -12.62 14.15 -7.69
N GLU A 14 -13.77 13.96 -8.33
CA GLU A 14 -14.03 14.49 -9.66
C GLU A 14 -14.00 16.03 -9.66
N GLY A 15 -13.37 16.60 -10.68
CA GLY A 15 -13.21 18.05 -10.80
C GLY A 15 -12.05 18.66 -9.98
N LEU A 16 -11.45 17.94 -9.04
CA LEU A 16 -10.29 18.39 -8.24
C LEU A 16 -8.96 18.33 -9.01
N LYS A 17 -8.96 18.80 -10.26
CA LYS A 17 -7.82 18.67 -11.18
C LYS A 17 -6.56 19.41 -10.71
N MET A 18 -6.69 20.41 -9.85
CA MET A 18 -5.57 21.21 -9.33
C MET A 18 -5.06 20.72 -7.97
N LEU A 19 -5.59 19.61 -7.45
CA LEU A 19 -5.18 19.09 -6.15
C LEU A 19 -3.75 18.52 -6.25
N GLN A 20 -2.85 19.07 -5.44
CA GLN A 20 -1.45 18.60 -5.34
C GLN A 20 -1.21 17.72 -4.11
N ASN A 21 -1.91 18.00 -3.01
CA ASN A 21 -1.70 17.34 -1.73
C ASN A 21 -3.02 16.77 -1.22
N LEU A 22 -3.05 15.46 -0.94
CA LEU A 22 -4.19 14.77 -0.38
C LEU A 22 -3.77 13.97 0.85
N THR A 23 -4.43 14.24 1.99
CA THR A 23 -4.19 13.52 3.24
C THR A 23 -5.46 12.78 3.65
N LEU A 24 -5.36 11.45 3.65
CA LEU A 24 -6.37 10.52 4.13
C LEU A 24 -5.83 9.67 5.29
N SER A 25 -4.74 10.11 5.94
CA SER A 25 -4.11 9.40 7.04
C SER A 25 -5.05 9.23 8.24
N ARG A 26 -4.82 8.17 9.03
CA ARG A 26 -5.58 7.88 10.27
C ARG A 26 -7.08 7.68 10.05
N ASN A 27 -7.44 7.18 8.88
CA ASN A 27 -8.79 6.73 8.57
C ASN A 27 -8.89 5.20 8.70
N ARG A 28 -9.96 4.61 8.16
CA ARG A 28 -10.18 3.16 8.15
C ARG A 28 -10.28 2.63 6.73
N LEU A 29 -9.58 3.26 5.79
CA LEU A 29 -9.59 2.88 4.39
C LEU A 29 -9.12 1.44 4.22
N THR A 30 -9.94 0.61 3.59
CA THR A 30 -9.59 -0.78 3.27
C THR A 30 -9.09 -0.95 1.84
N THR A 31 -9.42 0.00 0.97
CA THR A 31 -8.99 0.06 -0.44
C THR A 31 -8.84 1.53 -0.86
N LEU A 32 -8.08 1.75 -1.92
CA LEU A 32 -8.09 3.02 -2.66
C LEU A 32 -8.94 2.82 -3.93
N GLY A 33 -9.97 3.65 -4.10
CA GLY A 33 -10.78 3.66 -5.32
C GLY A 33 -10.00 4.18 -6.54
N SER A 34 -10.58 3.98 -7.72
CA SER A 34 -9.96 4.38 -8.99
C SER A 34 -9.93 5.90 -9.21
N SER A 35 -10.77 6.64 -8.48
CA SER A 35 -10.91 8.09 -8.57
C SER A 35 -9.61 8.87 -8.35
N LEU A 36 -8.67 8.34 -7.56
CA LEU A 36 -7.37 8.97 -7.34
C LEU A 36 -6.54 9.07 -8.63
N GLN A 37 -6.72 8.16 -9.59
CA GLN A 37 -6.02 8.21 -10.88
C GLN A 37 -6.37 9.47 -11.70
N LYS A 38 -7.56 10.04 -11.49
CA LYS A 38 -8.01 11.26 -12.16
C LYS A 38 -7.31 12.52 -11.64
N LEU A 39 -6.57 12.43 -10.53
CA LEU A 39 -5.84 13.53 -9.92
C LEU A 39 -4.45 13.68 -10.55
N PHE A 40 -4.42 14.14 -11.80
CA PHE A 40 -3.18 14.21 -12.59
C PHE A 40 -2.11 15.15 -12.00
N ASN A 41 -2.49 16.13 -11.18
CA ASN A 41 -1.55 17.06 -10.54
C ASN A 41 -1.19 16.66 -9.11
N LEU A 42 -1.64 15.48 -8.63
CA LEU A 42 -1.35 15.06 -7.26
C LEU A 42 0.12 14.64 -7.13
N GLU A 43 0.83 15.32 -6.24
CA GLU A 43 2.24 15.11 -5.96
C GLU A 43 2.43 14.37 -4.62
N ILE A 44 1.59 14.67 -3.62
CA ILE A 44 1.69 14.08 -2.28
C ILE A 44 0.39 13.39 -1.90
N LEU A 45 0.47 12.10 -1.59
CA LEU A 45 -0.63 11.29 -1.07
C LEU A 45 -0.22 10.66 0.26
N ARG A 46 -0.98 10.97 1.30
CA ARG A 46 -0.82 10.35 2.61
C ARG A 46 -2.00 9.44 2.91
N VAL A 47 -1.74 8.14 3.01
CA VAL A 47 -2.73 7.12 3.39
C VAL A 47 -2.21 6.27 4.56
N ASP A 48 -1.25 6.80 5.32
CA ASP A 48 -0.67 6.16 6.48
C ASP A 48 -1.70 5.94 7.61
N SER A 49 -1.48 4.92 8.43
CA SER A 49 -2.36 4.56 9.54
C SER A 49 -3.81 4.25 9.11
N ASN A 50 -3.97 3.51 8.00
CA ASN A 50 -5.26 3.01 7.50
C ASN A 50 -5.35 1.47 7.66
N ARG A 51 -6.30 0.84 6.96
CA ARG A 51 -6.53 -0.61 6.97
C ARG A 51 -6.30 -1.26 5.60
N LEU A 52 -5.44 -0.66 4.77
CA LEU A 52 -5.11 -1.18 3.45
C LEU A 52 -4.39 -2.52 3.58
N ARG A 53 -4.88 -3.53 2.87
CA ARG A 53 -4.29 -4.88 2.85
C ARG A 53 -3.50 -5.16 1.58
N THR A 54 -3.86 -4.51 0.49
CA THR A 54 -3.19 -4.60 -0.80
C THR A 54 -3.15 -3.21 -1.42
N LEU A 55 -2.25 -3.02 -2.38
CA LEU A 55 -2.18 -1.83 -3.20
C LEU A 55 -1.64 -2.23 -4.57
N GLY A 56 -2.35 -1.85 -5.62
CA GLY A 56 -1.93 -2.02 -7.01
C GLY A 56 -1.36 -0.73 -7.58
N LYS A 57 -0.49 -0.85 -8.59
CA LYS A 57 0.00 0.30 -9.37
C LYS A 57 -1.15 1.17 -9.88
N GLU A 58 -2.22 0.54 -10.34
CA GLU A 58 -3.37 1.25 -10.90
C GLU A 58 -4.07 2.13 -9.87
N GLN A 59 -3.89 1.92 -8.57
CA GLN A 59 -4.50 2.78 -7.55
C GLN A 59 -3.66 4.03 -7.24
N ILE A 60 -2.47 4.16 -7.84
CA ILE A 60 -1.54 5.26 -7.60
C ILE A 60 -1.63 6.27 -8.77
N PRO A 61 -1.78 7.58 -8.47
CA PRO A 61 -1.73 8.63 -9.48
C PRO A 61 -0.37 8.66 -10.21
N ALA A 62 -0.38 8.93 -11.51
CA ALA A 62 0.80 8.81 -12.35
C ALA A 62 1.95 9.78 -12.00
N ASN A 63 1.63 10.98 -11.48
CA ASN A 63 2.60 12.05 -11.20
C ASN A 63 2.94 12.19 -9.72
N LEU A 64 2.65 11.14 -8.94
CA LEU A 64 2.91 11.16 -7.50
C LEU A 64 4.42 11.17 -7.23
N GLN A 65 4.86 12.03 -6.33
CA GLN A 65 6.26 12.14 -5.89
C GLN A 65 6.46 11.59 -4.48
N ASN A 66 5.43 11.70 -3.62
CA ASN A 66 5.50 11.26 -2.23
C ASN A 66 4.23 10.49 -1.84
N LEU A 67 4.43 9.24 -1.43
CA LEU A 67 3.42 8.31 -0.97
C LEU A 67 3.79 7.80 0.42
N TYR A 68 2.86 7.96 1.37
CA TYR A 68 3.02 7.49 2.75
C TYR A 68 2.00 6.36 3.02
N LEU A 69 2.51 5.18 3.35
CA LEU A 69 1.77 3.91 3.49
C LEU A 69 1.97 3.25 4.86
N ALA A 70 2.87 3.75 5.71
CA ALA A 70 3.17 3.14 7.00
C ALA A 70 1.93 2.95 7.87
N GLY A 71 1.93 1.92 8.71
CA GLY A 71 0.81 1.64 9.62
C GLY A 71 -0.42 1.03 8.93
N ASN A 72 -0.28 0.50 7.71
CA ASN A 72 -1.30 -0.31 7.04
C ASN A 72 -0.99 -1.82 7.17
N PRO A 73 -2.00 -2.69 7.38
CA PRO A 73 -1.82 -4.13 7.55
C PRO A 73 -1.70 -4.86 6.19
N PHE A 74 -0.66 -4.55 5.41
CA PHE A 74 -0.46 -5.17 4.10
C PHE A 74 -0.27 -6.69 4.21
N HIS A 75 -0.88 -7.45 3.30
CA HIS A 75 -0.68 -8.88 3.18
C HIS A 75 0.50 -9.17 2.27
N CYS A 76 1.42 -10.05 2.71
CA CYS A 76 2.51 -10.51 1.84
C CYS A 76 2.00 -11.61 0.90
N ASP A 77 1.39 -11.22 -0.22
CA ASP A 77 0.97 -12.10 -1.31
C ASP A 77 1.64 -11.72 -2.64
N CYS A 78 1.27 -12.38 -3.73
CA CYS A 78 1.83 -12.08 -5.05
C CYS A 78 1.48 -10.66 -5.54
N GLN A 79 0.31 -10.13 -5.18
CA GLN A 79 -0.07 -8.77 -5.57
C GLN A 79 0.86 -7.75 -4.91
N MET A 80 1.14 -7.91 -3.62
CA MET A 80 2.09 -7.05 -2.90
C MET A 80 3.52 -7.21 -3.43
N LEU A 81 3.92 -8.43 -3.81
CA LEU A 81 5.24 -8.65 -4.42
C LEU A 81 5.38 -7.90 -5.76
N PHE A 82 4.36 -7.97 -6.63
CA PHE A 82 4.36 -7.22 -7.88
C PHE A 82 4.39 -5.70 -7.65
N PHE A 83 3.65 -5.23 -6.65
CA PHE A 83 3.67 -3.83 -6.23
C PHE A 83 5.09 -3.39 -5.82
N LEU A 84 5.73 -4.11 -4.90
CA LEU A 84 7.10 -3.80 -4.45
C LEU A 84 8.13 -3.87 -5.58
N ASN A 85 8.01 -4.85 -6.49
CA ASN A 85 8.86 -4.93 -7.67
C ASN A 85 8.67 -3.72 -8.61
N HIS A 86 7.43 -3.23 -8.73
CA HIS A 86 7.15 -2.04 -9.52
C HIS A 86 7.83 -0.79 -8.94
N LEU A 87 7.83 -0.65 -7.62
CA LEU A 87 8.52 0.45 -6.93
C LEU A 87 10.04 0.39 -7.13
N ASN A 88 10.64 -0.79 -7.21
CA ASN A 88 12.09 -0.95 -7.43
C ASN A 88 12.55 -0.62 -8.86
N SER A 89 11.61 -0.42 -9.79
CA SER A 89 11.88 -0.22 -11.23
C SER A 89 11.60 1.22 -11.71
N THR A 90 11.14 2.12 -10.82
CA THR A 90 10.68 3.48 -11.16
C THR A 90 11.22 4.51 -10.17
N ASP A 91 11.12 5.81 -10.50
CA ASP A 91 11.17 6.90 -9.51
C ASP A 91 10.10 6.60 -8.45
N ASN A 92 10.52 5.95 -7.36
CA ASN A 92 9.62 5.38 -6.37
C ASN A 92 9.04 6.51 -5.50
N PRO A 93 7.72 6.77 -5.56
CA PRO A 93 7.12 7.81 -4.74
C PRO A 93 7.03 7.41 -3.27
N VAL A 94 7.21 6.14 -2.92
CA VAL A 94 7.03 5.64 -1.56
C VAL A 94 8.15 6.13 -0.65
N VAL A 95 7.78 6.97 0.31
CA VAL A 95 8.71 7.62 1.25
C VAL A 95 8.98 6.74 2.48
N ASP A 96 7.99 5.96 2.92
CA ASP A 96 8.07 5.09 4.09
C ASP A 96 8.08 3.61 3.70
N VAL A 97 8.71 2.75 4.50
CA VAL A 97 8.80 1.33 4.17
C VAL A 97 7.46 0.64 4.48
N PRO A 98 6.70 0.14 3.47
CA PRO A 98 5.49 -0.62 3.74
C PRO A 98 5.88 -1.96 4.37
N VAL A 99 5.38 -2.22 5.57
CA VAL A 99 5.55 -3.51 6.23
C VAL A 99 4.38 -4.40 5.84
N CYS A 100 4.66 -5.50 5.13
CA CYS A 100 3.66 -6.54 4.93
C CYS A 100 3.80 -7.62 6.02
N THR A 101 2.68 -8.25 6.35
CA THR A 101 2.62 -9.40 7.24
C THR A 101 2.16 -10.61 6.43
N LEU A 102 2.86 -11.74 6.61
CA LEU A 102 2.32 -13.02 6.14
C LEU A 102 1.11 -13.33 7.01
N GLN A 103 -0.02 -13.71 6.38
CA GLN A 103 -1.11 -14.33 7.12
C GLN A 103 -0.64 -15.70 7.61
N THR A 104 0.11 -15.72 8.71
CA THR A 104 0.24 -16.94 9.50
C THR A 104 -1.12 -17.12 10.16
N THR A 105 -1.95 -18.01 9.63
CA THR A 105 -2.94 -18.65 10.49
C THR A 105 -2.19 -19.11 11.74
N PRO A 106 -2.69 -18.86 12.96
CA PRO A 106 -2.04 -19.40 14.14
C PRO A 106 -2.15 -20.92 14.03
N LEU A 107 -1.11 -21.56 13.48
CA LEU A 107 -0.85 -22.96 13.72
C LEU A 107 -0.72 -23.02 15.24
N ARG A 108 -1.72 -23.63 15.88
CA ARG A 108 -1.61 -24.03 17.28
C ARG A 108 -0.26 -24.71 17.42
N SER A 109 0.61 -24.09 18.21
CA SER A 109 1.97 -24.50 18.62
C SER A 109 3.17 -23.87 17.86
N ARG A 110 3.85 -22.99 18.62
CA ARG A 110 5.31 -22.83 18.77
C ARG A 110 6.15 -22.52 17.53
N LEU A 111 6.43 -21.22 17.31
CA LEU A 111 7.77 -20.60 17.37
C LEU A 111 7.66 -19.16 16.88
N HIS A 112 7.73 -18.21 17.80
CA HIS A 112 7.75 -16.77 17.51
C HIS A 112 9.12 -16.43 16.90
N ARG A 113 9.24 -16.43 15.57
CA ARG A 113 10.34 -15.78 14.86
C ARG A 113 9.81 -14.51 14.24
N THR A 114 9.99 -13.40 14.95
CA THR A 114 9.81 -12.07 14.40
C THR A 114 10.85 -11.88 13.29
N VAL A 115 10.41 -11.79 12.04
CA VAL A 115 11.31 -11.44 10.92
C VAL A 115 11.42 -9.92 10.91
N HIS A 116 12.51 -9.39 11.45
CA HIS A 116 12.89 -8.02 11.17
C HIS A 116 13.34 -7.95 9.71
N LEU A 117 12.49 -7.41 8.84
CA LEU A 117 12.88 -6.99 7.49
C LEU A 117 13.71 -5.71 7.60
N GLY A 118 14.97 -5.87 8.00
CA GLY A 118 16.01 -4.91 7.67
C GLY A 118 16.20 -4.91 6.16
N VAL A 119 16.51 -3.75 5.59
CA VAL A 119 16.82 -3.56 4.17
C VAL A 119 17.93 -4.53 3.77
N ALA A 120 17.53 -5.66 3.21
CA ALA A 120 18.40 -6.59 2.51
C ALA A 120 17.65 -6.96 1.23
N VAL A 121 18.21 -6.49 0.12
CA VAL A 121 17.92 -7.02 -1.21
C VAL A 121 18.48 -8.45 -1.25
N SER A 122 17.81 -9.34 -0.55
CA SER A 122 17.99 -10.78 -0.68
C SER A 122 16.70 -11.29 -1.30
N ALA A 123 16.84 -11.79 -2.52
CA ALA A 123 15.80 -12.44 -3.30
C ALA A 123 14.92 -13.30 -2.38
N PRO A 124 13.59 -13.32 -2.59
CA PRO A 124 12.71 -14.10 -1.74
C PRO A 124 13.19 -15.54 -1.80
N THR A 125 13.64 -16.08 -0.65
CA THR A 125 13.65 -17.51 -0.46
C THR A 125 12.21 -17.94 -0.56
N THR A 126 11.83 -18.35 -1.76
CA THR A 126 10.52 -18.87 -2.08
C THR A 126 10.20 -19.97 -1.06
N PRO A 127 9.08 -19.87 -0.33
CA PRO A 127 8.51 -21.06 0.28
C PRO A 127 8.33 -22.05 -0.87
N ARG A 128 8.91 -23.25 -0.75
CA ARG A 128 8.73 -24.33 -1.72
C ARG A 128 7.24 -24.45 -2.05
N GLY A 129 6.84 -23.95 -3.23
CA GLY A 129 5.47 -24.05 -3.75
C GLY A 129 4.78 -22.77 -4.23
N THR A 130 5.29 -21.56 -3.99
CA THR A 130 4.64 -20.32 -4.49
C THR A 130 5.56 -19.53 -5.41
N SER A 131 5.65 -19.98 -6.66
CA SER A 131 6.07 -19.09 -7.75
C SER A 131 4.88 -18.19 -8.04
N CYS A 132 4.98 -16.90 -7.72
CA CYS A 132 4.09 -15.89 -8.30
C CYS A 132 4.34 -15.92 -9.81
N ARG A 133 3.41 -16.53 -10.55
CA ARG A 133 3.52 -16.76 -11.99
C ARG A 133 2.78 -15.69 -12.76
#